data_AF-A0A949HX11-F1
#
_entry.id   AF-A0A949HX11-F1
#
_cell.length_a   1.000
_cell.length_b   1.000
_cell.length_c   1.000
_cell.angle_alpha   90.00
_cell.angle_beta   90.00
_cell.angle_gamma   90.00
#
_symmetry.space_group_name_H-M   'P 1'
#
loop_
_entity.id
_entity.type
_entity.pdbx_description
1 polymer ?
#
loop_
_entity_poly.entity_id
_entity_poly.type
_entity_poly.pdbx_seq_one_letter_code
_entity_poly.pdbx_strand_id
1 'polypeptide(L)'
;MSATTPFDLTSFLAARTALVNHALDRFLPSEATRPATIHKAMRYSLFAGGKRMRPALCLAAAEACGGNPKHALPPACAVEC
;
A
#
# COMPACT_ATOMS: atom_id res chain seq x y z
N MET A 1 14.06 -6.57 33.66
CA MET A 1 13.23 -5.48 33.09
C MET A 1 13.59 -5.39 31.61
N SER A 2 12.80 -5.99 30.73
CA SER A 2 13.09 -5.96 29.29
C SER A 2 12.80 -4.57 28.75
N ALA A 3 13.81 -3.93 28.15
CA ALA A 3 13.66 -2.63 27.52
C ALA A 3 12.74 -2.75 26.30
N THR A 4 11.63 -2.01 26.31
CA THR A 4 10.73 -1.90 25.16
C THR A 4 11.42 -1.06 24.09
N THR A 5 11.82 -1.67 22.98
CA THR A 5 12.36 -0.92 21.85
C THR A 5 11.29 0.04 21.33
N PRO A 6 11.60 1.33 21.12
CA PRO A 6 10.63 2.28 20.59
C PRO A 6 10.20 1.87 19.18
N PHE A 7 8.91 2.05 18.88
CA PHE A 7 8.36 1.79 17.56
C PHE A 7 8.93 2.79 16.53
N ASP A 8 9.58 2.27 15.49
CA ASP A 8 10.07 3.07 14.37
C ASP A 8 8.99 3.25 13.31
N LEU A 9 8.28 4.38 13.39
CA LEU A 9 7.25 4.75 12.45
C LEU A 9 7.78 4.93 11.01
N THR A 10 9.01 5.41 10.85
CA THR A 10 9.58 5.69 9.52
C THR A 10 9.84 4.38 8.78
N SER A 11 10.50 3.43 9.44
CA SER A 11 10.73 2.10 8.89
C SER A 11 9.42 1.36 8.60
N PHE A 12 8.44 1.45 9.52
CA PHE A 12 7.11 0.87 9.32
C PHE A 12 6.44 1.43 8.05
N LEU A 13 6.37 2.75 7.90
CA LEU A 13 5.74 3.38 6.73
C LEU A 13 6.48 3.07 5.44
N ALA A 14 7.81 2.99 5.46
CA ALA A 14 8.61 2.62 4.30
C ALA A 14 8.28 1.18 3.84
N ALA A 15 8.23 0.23 4.77
CA ALA A 15 7.88 -1.15 4.48
C ALA A 15 6.45 -1.30 3.92
N ARG A 16 5.47 -0.61 4.53
CA ARG A 16 4.07 -0.63 4.03
C ARG A 16 3.93 0.06 2.68
N THR A 17 4.64 1.15 2.45
CA THR A 17 4.66 1.84 1.15
C THR A 17 5.17 0.93 0.04
N ALA A 18 6.30 0.23 0.27
CA ALA A 18 6.84 -0.71 -0.71
C ALA A 18 5.87 -1.86 -1.02
N LEU A 19 5.30 -2.47 0.02
CA LEU A 19 4.32 -3.56 -0.12
C LEU A 19 3.10 -3.13 -0.92
N VAL A 20 2.54 -1.95 -0.62
CA VAL A 20 1.34 -1.43 -1.27
C VAL A 20 1.63 -1.00 -2.70
N ASN A 21 2.76 -0.35 -2.97
CA ASN A 21 3.14 0.01 -4.33
C ASN A 21 3.27 -1.23 -5.23
N HIS A 22 3.89 -2.30 -4.72
CA HIS A 22 3.97 -3.57 -5.46
C HIS A 22 2.59 -4.21 -5.69
N ALA A 23 1.67 -4.11 -4.73
CA ALA A 23 0.31 -4.62 -4.89
C ALA A 23 -0.50 -3.81 -5.91
N LEU A 24 -0.43 -2.47 -5.85
CA LEU A 24 -1.05 -1.57 -6.81
C LEU A 24 -0.51 -1.81 -8.23
N ASP A 25 0.79 -2.05 -8.37
CA ASP A 25 1.43 -2.34 -9.65
C ASP A 25 0.82 -3.57 -10.32
N ARG A 26 0.57 -4.61 -9.52
CA ARG A 26 -0.07 -5.85 -9.95
C ARG A 26 -1.57 -5.71 -10.23
N PHE A 27 -2.28 -4.86 -9.49
CA PHE A 27 -3.73 -4.68 -9.65
C PHE A 27 -4.09 -3.75 -10.80
N LEU A 28 -3.23 -2.79 -11.13
CA LEU A 28 -3.45 -1.87 -12.24
C LEU A 28 -3.07 -2.53 -13.56
N PRO A 29 -3.84 -2.30 -14.65
CA PRO A 29 -3.39 -2.63 -16.00
C PRO A 29 -2.02 -2.04 -16.30
N SER A 30 -1.27 -2.66 -17.21
CA SER A 30 -0.05 -2.07 -17.74
C SER A 30 -0.38 -0.77 -18.48
N GLU A 31 0.53 0.21 -18.45
CA GLU A 31 0.40 1.43 -19.25
C GLU A 31 0.31 1.16 -20.76
N ALA A 32 0.79 0.00 -21.22
CA ALA A 32 0.69 -0.44 -22.60
C ALA A 32 -0.64 -1.12 -22.94
N THR A 33 -1.43 -1.51 -21.94
CA THR A 33 -2.74 -2.15 -22.16
C THR A 33 -3.71 -1.15 -22.78
N ARG A 34 -4.41 -1.52 -23.86
CA ARG A 34 -5.41 -0.65 -24.49
C ARG A 34 -6.64 -0.48 -23.57
N PRO A 35 -7.21 0.73 -23.43
CA PRO A 35 -6.73 2.00 -23.98
C PRO A 35 -5.55 2.60 -23.17
N ALA A 36 -4.42 2.83 -23.82
CA ALA A 36 -3.16 3.16 -23.14
C ALA A 36 -3.20 4.51 -22.40
N THR A 37 -3.89 5.52 -22.96
CA THR A 37 -3.92 6.87 -22.39
C THR A 37 -4.48 6.90 -20.96
N ILE A 38 -5.58 6.19 -20.70
CA ILE A 38 -6.20 6.19 -19.37
C ILE A 38 -5.36 5.38 -18.38
N HIS A 39 -4.80 4.24 -18.78
CA HIS A 39 -3.95 3.44 -17.89
C HIS A 39 -2.66 4.17 -17.53
N LYS A 40 -2.05 4.89 -18.49
CA LYS A 40 -0.91 5.76 -18.21
C LYS A 40 -1.26 6.88 -17.23
N ALA A 41 -2.41 7.53 -17.40
CA ALA A 41 -2.87 8.57 -16.49
C ALA A 41 -3.14 8.05 -15.07
N MET A 42 -3.83 6.90 -14.95
CA MET A 42 -4.08 6.23 -13.67
C MET A 42 -2.77 5.92 -12.94
N ARG A 43 -1.82 5.27 -13.63
CA ARG A 43 -0.52 4.90 -13.05
C ARG A 43 0.30 6.13 -12.69
N TYR A 44 0.32 7.16 -13.54
CA TYR A 44 0.99 8.42 -13.22
C TYR A 44 0.48 9.01 -11.90
N SER A 45 -0.85 9.13 -11.75
CA SER A 45 -1.43 9.71 -10.54
C SER A 45 -1.20 8.84 -9.31
N LEU A 46 -1.38 7.52 -9.43
CA LEU A 46 -1.22 6.60 -8.31
C LEU A 46 0.24 6.47 -7.86
N PHE A 47 1.21 6.53 -8.78
CA PHE A 47 2.64 6.34 -8.47
C PHE A 47 3.47 7.63 -8.35
N ALA A 48 2.85 8.81 -8.30
CA ALA A 48 3.52 10.10 -8.10
C ALA A 48 4.13 10.31 -6.68
N GLY A 49 4.39 9.23 -5.94
CA GLY A 49 4.89 9.25 -4.57
C GLY A 49 3.79 9.18 -3.50
N GLY A 50 4.16 9.50 -2.26
CA GLY A 50 3.27 9.48 -1.10
C GLY A 50 3.65 8.42 -0.05
N LYS A 51 3.26 8.67 1.20
CA LYS A 51 3.59 7.83 2.37
C LYS A 51 2.67 6.62 2.56
N ARG A 52 1.64 6.48 1.73
CA ARG A 52 0.62 5.41 1.80
C ARG A 52 0.00 5.26 3.19
N MET A 53 -0.32 6.38 3.84
CA MET A 53 -0.83 6.39 5.21
C MET A 53 -2.14 5.59 5.35
N ARG A 54 -3.09 5.73 4.40
CA ARG A 54 -4.38 5.02 4.47
C ARG A 54 -4.20 3.49 4.32
N PRO A 55 -3.45 2.99 3.31
CA PRO A 55 -3.09 1.58 3.25
C PRO A 55 -2.37 1.06 4.50
N ALA A 56 -1.40 1.82 5.02
CA ALA A 56 -0.64 1.41 6.21
C ALA A 56 -1.53 1.25 7.44
N LEU A 57 -2.48 2.16 7.64
CA LEU A 57 -3.48 2.08 8.71
C LEU A 57 -4.46 0.91 8.51
N CYS A 58 -4.90 0.66 7.28
CA CYS A 58 -5.78 -0.48 6.98
C CYS A 58 -5.09 -1.81 7.32
N LEU A 59 -3.83 -1.98 6.91
CA LEU A 59 -3.03 -3.17 7.23
C LEU A 59 -2.77 -3.31 8.73
N ALA A 60 -2.41 -2.22 9.41
CA ALA A 60 -2.19 -2.23 10.86
C ALA A 60 -3.46 -2.59 11.64
N ALA A 61 -4.62 -2.07 11.22
CA ALA A 61 -5.90 -2.39 11.84
C ALA A 61 -6.24 -3.88 11.67
N ALA A 62 -6.03 -4.43 10.48
CA ALA A 62 -6.23 -5.86 10.24
C ALA A 62 -5.30 -6.71 11.12
N GLU A 63 -4.02 -6.36 11.22
CA GLU A 63 -3.05 -7.03 12.10
C GLU A 63 -3.46 -6.94 13.59
N ALA A 64 -3.90 -5.77 14.04
CA ALA A 64 -4.34 -5.55 15.42
C ALA A 64 -5.60 -6.37 15.78
N CYS A 65 -6.46 -6.65 14.80
CA CYS A 65 -7.62 -7.53 14.95
C CYS A 65 -7.30 -9.03 14.77
N GLY A 66 -6.02 -9.41 14.64
CA GLY A 66 -5.60 -10.81 14.43
C GLY A 66 -5.83 -11.32 13.00
N GLY A 67 -6.08 -10.43 12.05
CA GLY A 67 -6.31 -10.76 10.64
C GLY A 67 -5.01 -11.04 9.87
N ASN A 68 -5.15 -11.71 8.73
CA ASN A 68 -4.03 -11.97 7.83
C ASN A 68 -3.76 -10.75 6.93
N PRO A 69 -2.56 -10.14 6.95
CA PRO A 69 -2.22 -8.98 6.11
C PRO A 69 -2.45 -9.21 4.61
N LYS A 70 -2.32 -10.45 4.14
CA LYS A 70 -2.55 -10.81 2.73
C LYS A 70 -4.00 -10.58 2.31
N HIS A 71 -4.96 -10.80 3.21
CA HIS A 71 -6.38 -10.54 2.94
C HIS A 71 -6.74 -9.06 3.07
N ALA A 72 -5.97 -8.31 3.87
CA ALA A 72 -6.13 -6.87 4.03
C ALA A 72 -5.47 -6.06 2.90
N LEU A 73 -4.61 -6.67 2.08
CA LEU A 73 -3.88 -5.98 1.03
C LEU A 73 -4.79 -5.45 -0.11
N PRO A 74 -5.78 -6.21 -0.64
CA PRO A 74 -6.75 -5.65 -1.58
C PRO A 74 -7.55 -4.45 -1.05
N PRO A 75 -8.19 -4.49 0.14
CA PRO A 75 -8.88 -3.31 0.66
C PRO A 75 -7.92 -2.16 1.01
N ALA A 76 -6.69 -2.45 1.44
CA ALA A 76 -5.67 -1.41 1.63
C ALA A 76 -5.31 -0.69 0.31
N CYS A 77 -5.29 -1.39 -0.82
CA CYS A 77 -5.12 -0.76 -2.13
C CYS A 77 -6.36 0.03 -2.56
N ALA A 78 -7.56 -0.50 -2.28
CA ALA A 78 -8.82 0.14 -2.66
C ALA A 78 -9.02 1.52 -2.03
N VAL A 79 -8.58 1.74 -0.79
CA VAL A 79 -8.68 3.05 -0.11
C VAL A 79 -7.69 4.11 -0.60
N GLU A 80 -6.80 3.76 -1.51
CA GLU A 80 -5.79 4.64 -2.10
C GLU A 80 -6.08 5.00 -3.56
N CYS A 81 -6.97 4.25 -4.22
CA CYS A 81 -7.45 4.49 -5.59
C CYS A 81 -8.59 5.52 -5.61
#